data_AF-A0A530LJF7-F1
#
_entry.id   AF-A0A530LJF7-F1
#
_cell.length_a   1.000
_cell.length_b   1.000
_cell.length_c   1.000
_cell.angle_alpha   90.00
_cell.angle_beta   90.00
_cell.angle_gamma   90.00
#
_symmetry.space_group_name_H-M   'P 1'
#
loop_
_entity.id
_entity.type
_entity.pdbx_description
1 polymer ?
#
loop_
_entity_poly.entity_id
_entity_poly.type
_entity_poly.pdbx_seq_one_letter_code
_entity_poly.pdbx_strand_id
1 'polypeptide(L)'
;MRDFSYLRAGSVNAAREAAALPGAMLLAGGTTLVDLAKCGVAEPETVVDITHLKGLDTIAVDDRGATIGALARMSRVADHADIKRRCPAVSEALWQAASAQLRNMA
;
A
#
# COMPACT_ATOMS: atom_id res chain seq x y z
N MET A 1 17.78 2.04 12.31
CA MET A 1 17.60 1.87 10.84
C MET A 1 18.96 2.10 10.20
N ARG A 2 19.33 1.29 9.21
CA ARG A 2 20.52 1.54 8.40
C ARG A 2 20.25 2.64 7.39
N ASP A 3 21.32 3.23 6.86
CA ASP A 3 21.22 4.16 5.75
C ASP A 3 20.73 3.44 4.49
N PHE A 4 19.88 4.12 3.72
CA PHE A 4 19.33 3.63 2.46
C PHE A 4 19.22 4.77 1.47
N SER A 5 19.26 4.44 0.17
CA SER A 5 18.92 5.38 -0.89
C SER A 5 17.39 5.55 -0.97
N TYR A 6 16.94 6.77 -1.25
CA TYR A 6 15.51 7.04 -1.47
C TYR A 6 15.26 7.41 -2.93
N LEU A 7 14.44 6.61 -3.60
CA LEU A 7 14.01 6.84 -4.96
C LEU A 7 12.51 7.10 -4.99
N ARG A 8 12.09 8.25 -5.51
CA ARG A 8 10.69 8.55 -5.77
C ARG A 8 10.35 8.19 -7.22
N ALA A 9 9.58 7.13 -7.44
CA ALA A 9 9.33 6.62 -8.79
C ALA A 9 8.30 7.47 -9.55
N GLY A 10 8.64 7.98 -10.74
CA GLY A 10 7.74 8.85 -11.51
C GLY A 10 6.60 8.14 -12.27
N SER A 11 6.59 6.81 -12.33
CA SER A 11 5.55 6.02 -12.98
C SER A 11 5.52 4.57 -12.43
N VAL A 12 4.48 3.82 -12.77
CA VAL A 12 4.38 2.38 -12.43
C VAL A 12 5.51 1.58 -13.08
N ASN A 13 5.88 1.89 -14.33
CA ASN A 13 6.99 1.22 -15.02
C ASN A 13 8.32 1.51 -14.32
N ALA A 14 8.59 2.78 -13.99
CA ALA A 14 9.80 3.17 -13.28
C ALA A 14 9.85 2.54 -11.87
N ALA A 15 8.71 2.44 -11.17
CA ALA A 15 8.63 1.77 -9.87
C ALA A 15 8.95 0.27 -10.00
N ARG A 16 8.41 -0.39 -11.03
CA ARG A 16 8.67 -1.81 -11.31
C ARG A 16 10.15 -2.05 -11.62
N GLU A 17 10.75 -1.22 -12.46
CA GLU A 17 12.17 -1.31 -12.82
C GLU A 17 13.07 -1.10 -11.59
N ALA A 18 12.78 -0.07 -10.78
CA ALA A 18 13.53 0.20 -9.55
C ALA A 18 13.37 -0.92 -8.51
N ALA A 19 12.17 -1.48 -8.36
CA ALA A 19 11.90 -2.57 -7.42
C ALA A 19 12.54 -3.90 -7.84
N ALA A 20 13.00 -4.03 -9.09
CA ALA A 20 13.76 -5.19 -9.56
C ALA A 20 15.25 -5.13 -9.18
N LEU A 21 15.74 -3.99 -8.68
CA LEU A 21 17.12 -3.89 -8.19
C LEU A 21 17.28 -4.71 -6.90
N PRO A 22 18.43 -5.39 -6.70
CA PRO A 22 18.73 -6.07 -5.43
C PRO A 22 18.61 -5.10 -4.25
N GLY A 23 18.02 -5.58 -3.14
CA GLY A 23 17.86 -4.77 -1.92
C GLY A 23 16.84 -3.62 -2.01
N ALA A 24 16.13 -3.46 -3.13
CA ALA A 24 15.06 -2.47 -3.26
C ALA A 24 13.77 -2.93 -2.56
N MET A 25 13.11 -2.01 -1.86
CA MET A 25 11.79 -2.25 -1.25
C MET A 25 10.83 -1.11 -1.56
N LEU A 26 9.58 -1.45 -1.90
CA LEU A 26 8.54 -0.46 -2.17
C LEU A 26 8.03 0.19 -0.88
N LEU A 27 7.85 1.52 -0.93
CA LEU A 27 7.22 2.30 0.13
C LEU A 27 5.86 2.84 -0.33
N ALA A 28 4.83 2.41 0.40
CA ALA A 28 3.48 2.97 0.37
C ALA A 28 3.14 3.59 1.73
N GLY A 29 2.17 3.03 2.47
CA GLY A 29 1.79 3.51 3.80
C GLY A 29 2.89 3.44 4.86
N GLY A 30 3.93 2.65 4.63
CA GLY A 30 5.11 2.53 5.50
C GLY A 30 4.85 1.82 6.83
N THR A 31 3.60 1.49 7.15
CA THR A 31 3.17 0.90 8.44
C THR A 31 3.90 -0.40 8.78
N THR A 32 4.31 -1.17 7.77
CA THR A 32 5.10 -2.40 7.94
C THR A 32 6.57 -2.16 7.66
N LEU A 33 6.92 -1.65 6.48
CA LEU A 33 8.33 -1.52 6.07
C LEU A 33 9.16 -0.67 7.04
N VAL A 34 8.63 0.48 7.47
CA VAL A 34 9.37 1.39 8.35
C VAL A 34 9.54 0.78 9.75
N ASP A 35 8.53 0.05 10.23
CA ASP A 35 8.61 -0.66 11.50
C ASP A 35 9.68 -1.76 11.46
N LEU A 36 9.61 -2.64 10.46
CA LEU A 36 10.59 -3.71 10.27
C LEU A 36 12.00 -3.18 10.09
N ALA A 37 12.18 -2.05 9.40
CA ALA A 37 13.49 -1.43 9.22
C ALA A 37 14.05 -0.83 10.51
N LYS A 38 13.20 -0.26 11.37
CA LYS A 38 13.61 0.22 12.70
C LYS A 38 14.04 -0.92 13.60
N CYS A 39 13.34 -2.05 13.52
CA CYS A 39 13.67 -3.28 14.25
C CYS A 39 14.87 -4.05 13.68
N GLY A 40 15.43 -3.63 12.53
CA GLY A 40 16.55 -4.30 11.87
C GLY A 40 16.18 -5.62 11.19
N VAL A 41 14.87 -5.90 11.01
CA VAL A 41 14.38 -7.10 10.31
C VAL A 41 14.41 -6.89 8.80
N ALA A 42 14.04 -5.69 8.35
CA ALA A 42 14.20 -5.27 6.96
C ALA A 42 15.41 -4.32 6.84
N GLU A 43 16.29 -4.58 5.90
CA GLU A 43 17.48 -3.75 5.68
C GLU A 43 17.55 -3.33 4.21
N PRO A 44 16.63 -2.44 3.74
CA PRO A 44 16.61 -2.03 2.34
C PRO A 44 17.88 -1.24 1.99
N GLU A 45 18.45 -1.52 0.81
CA GLU A 45 19.50 -0.68 0.23
C GLU A 45 18.88 0.55 -0.45
N THR A 46 17.71 0.37 -1.06
CA THR A 46 16.93 1.44 -1.69
C THR A 46 15.46 1.33 -1.32
N VAL A 47 14.86 2.44 -0.90
CA VAL A 47 13.43 2.57 -0.70
C VAL A 47 12.81 3.28 -1.90
N VAL A 48 11.85 2.62 -2.55
CA VAL A 48 11.18 3.09 -3.76
C VAL A 48 9.78 3.60 -3.40
N ASP A 49 9.62 4.90 -3.28
CA ASP A 49 8.35 5.55 -2.95
C ASP A 49 7.38 5.59 -4.14
N ILE A 50 6.21 4.97 -3.94
CA ILE A 50 5.10 4.90 -4.89
C ILE A 50 3.87 5.67 -4.44
N THR A 51 3.87 6.29 -3.24
CA THR A 51 2.69 6.89 -2.58
C THR A 51 1.98 7.97 -3.41
N HIS A 52 2.66 8.54 -4.39
CA HIS A 52 2.18 9.63 -5.23
C HIS A 52 1.72 9.19 -6.63
N LEU A 53 1.88 7.90 -6.97
CA LEU A 53 1.47 7.38 -8.27
C LEU A 53 -0.06 7.41 -8.39
N LYS A 54 -0.55 8.12 -9.41
CA LYS A 54 -1.99 8.31 -9.65
C LYS A 54 -2.63 7.06 -10.24
N GLY A 55 -3.92 6.87 -9.96
CA GLY A 55 -4.74 5.80 -10.54
C GLY A 55 -4.62 4.45 -9.82
N LEU A 56 -3.62 4.29 -8.94
CA LEU A 56 -3.45 3.08 -8.14
C LEU A 56 -4.31 3.05 -6.88
N ASP A 57 -5.11 4.08 -6.60
CA ASP A 57 -6.01 4.16 -5.44
C ASP A 57 -7.49 3.96 -5.81
N THR A 58 -7.76 3.59 -7.06
CA THR A 58 -9.11 3.39 -7.58
C THR A 58 -9.77 2.15 -6.97
N ILE A 59 -11.05 2.27 -6.62
CA ILE A 59 -11.91 1.14 -6.22
C ILE A 59 -13.02 1.04 -7.26
N ALA A 60 -13.15 -0.10 -7.91
CA ALA A 60 -14.17 -0.36 -8.91
C ALA A 60 -14.91 -1.65 -8.56
N VAL A 61 -16.23 -1.62 -8.63
CA VAL A 61 -17.08 -2.76 -8.26
C VAL A 61 -18.11 -2.97 -9.38
N ASP A 62 -17.99 -4.07 -10.11
CA ASP A 62 -18.82 -4.42 -11.27
C ASP A 62 -19.38 -5.84 -11.12
N ASP A 63 -20.24 -6.31 -12.02
CA ASP A 63 -20.89 -7.62 -11.89
C ASP A 63 -19.93 -8.81 -11.77
N ARG A 64 -18.65 -8.65 -12.17
CA ARG A 64 -17.60 -9.68 -12.06
C ARG A 64 -16.89 -9.66 -10.72
N GLY A 65 -16.93 -8.54 -9.99
CA GLY A 65 -16.37 -8.45 -8.64
C GLY A 65 -15.86 -7.05 -8.29
N ALA A 66 -14.95 -7.01 -7.30
CA ALA A 66 -14.28 -5.79 -6.86
C ALA A 66 -12.82 -5.78 -7.33
N THR A 67 -12.39 -4.67 -7.91
CA THR A 67 -10.99 -4.33 -8.16
C THR A 67 -10.58 -3.22 -7.22
N ILE A 68 -9.59 -3.49 -6.37
CA ILE A 68 -9.06 -2.55 -5.38
C ILE A 68 -7.63 -2.20 -5.78
N GLY A 69 -7.36 -0.93 -6.02
CA GLY A 69 -6.04 -0.45 -6.37
C GLY A 69 -5.02 -0.62 -5.24
N ALA A 70 -3.75 -0.83 -5.59
CA ALA A 70 -2.67 -1.12 -4.66
C ALA A 70 -2.35 0.02 -3.65
N LEU A 71 -2.77 1.25 -3.94
CA LEU A 71 -2.67 2.42 -3.05
C LEU A 71 -4.02 2.85 -2.47
N ALA A 72 -5.07 2.04 -2.65
CA ALA A 72 -6.36 2.30 -2.04
C ALA A 72 -6.25 2.01 -0.53
N ARG A 73 -6.34 3.07 0.27
CA ARG A 73 -6.20 2.96 1.73
C ARG A 73 -7.25 2.04 2.32
N MET A 74 -6.86 1.24 3.31
CA MET A 74 -7.74 0.32 4.04
C MET A 74 -9.01 1.01 4.53
N SER A 75 -8.89 2.22 5.10
CA SER A 75 -10.02 3.04 5.53
C SER A 75 -11.01 3.34 4.40
N ARG A 76 -10.53 3.77 3.22
CA ARG A 76 -11.37 4.05 2.05
C ARG A 76 -12.04 2.79 1.53
N VAL A 77 -11.32 1.67 1.47
CA VAL A 77 -11.88 0.39 1.00
C VAL A 77 -12.94 -0.11 1.98
N ALA A 78 -12.66 -0.03 3.29
CA ALA A 78 -13.60 -0.41 4.34
C ALA A 78 -14.88 0.43 4.28
N ASP A 79 -14.77 1.73 3.93
CA ASP A 79 -15.90 2.65 3.86
C ASP A 79 -16.64 2.70 2.52
N HIS A 80 -16.11 2.08 1.47
CA HIS A 80 -16.72 2.11 0.15
C HIS A 80 -18.09 1.43 0.13
N ALA A 81 -19.14 2.16 -0.29
CA ALA A 81 -20.53 1.70 -0.21
C ALA A 81 -20.77 0.38 -0.97
N ASP A 82 -20.18 0.22 -2.15
CA ASP A 82 -20.33 -1.02 -2.91
C ASP A 82 -19.54 -2.19 -2.31
N ILE A 83 -18.41 -1.92 -1.63
CA ILE A 83 -17.65 -2.97 -0.93
C ILE A 83 -18.44 -3.44 0.29
N LYS A 84 -19.00 -2.51 1.08
CA LYS A 84 -19.91 -2.86 2.18
C LYS A 84 -21.08 -3.73 1.72
N ARG A 85 -21.68 -3.41 0.56
CA ARG A 85 -22.84 -4.14 0.04
C ARG A 85 -22.49 -5.48 -0.58
N ARG A 86 -21.43 -5.55 -1.38
CA ARG A 86 -21.13 -6.72 -2.24
C ARG A 86 -19.98 -7.59 -1.71
N CYS A 87 -19.15 -7.05 -0.84
CA CYS A 87 -18.01 -7.73 -0.22
C CYS A 87 -17.95 -7.41 1.29
N PRO A 88 -19.03 -7.64 2.07
CA PRO A 88 -19.11 -7.21 3.48
C PRO A 88 -17.96 -7.75 4.33
N ALA A 89 -17.57 -9.02 4.12
CA ALA A 89 -16.44 -9.63 4.82
C ALA A 89 -15.12 -8.86 4.63
N VAL A 90 -14.89 -8.26 3.45
CA VAL A 90 -13.70 -7.42 3.19
C VAL A 90 -13.80 -6.13 4.00
N SER A 91 -14.94 -5.45 3.96
CA SER A 91 -15.16 -4.21 4.73
C SER A 91 -14.97 -4.44 6.24
N GLU A 92 -15.57 -5.50 6.77
CA GLU A 92 -15.51 -5.85 8.19
C GLU A 92 -14.09 -6.24 8.63
N ALA A 93 -13.40 -7.06 7.84
CA ALA A 93 -12.01 -7.44 8.13
C ALA A 93 -11.09 -6.22 8.16
N LEU A 94 -11.25 -5.30 7.20
CA LEU A 94 -10.49 -4.06 7.19
C LEU A 94 -10.80 -3.19 8.40
N TRP A 95 -12.06 -3.07 8.83
CA TRP A 95 -12.43 -2.29 10.02
C TRP A 95 -11.86 -2.86 11.32
N GLN A 96 -11.77 -4.17 11.43
CA GLN A 96 -11.23 -4.87 12.60
C GLN A 96 -9.70 -4.92 12.63
N ALA A 97 -9.04 -4.58 11.52
CA ALA A 97 -7.60 -4.62 11.40
C ALA A 97 -6.92 -3.35 11.94
N ALA A 98 -5.97 -3.53 12.87
CA ALA A 98 -5.13 -2.46 13.41
C ALA A 98 -5.91 -1.27 14.00
N SER A 99 -5.26 -0.11 14.15
CA SER A 99 -5.89 1.14 14.57
C SER A 99 -6.38 1.97 13.39
N ALA A 100 -7.26 2.95 13.65
CA ALA A 100 -7.74 3.87 12.61
C ALA A 100 -6.59 4.65 11.94
N GLN A 101 -5.56 5.03 12.71
CA GLN A 101 -4.38 5.73 12.22
C GLN A 101 -3.63 4.88 11.19
N LEU A 102 -3.44 3.59 11.47
CA LEU A 102 -2.76 2.69 10.54
C LEU A 102 -3.60 2.46 9.28
N ARG A 103 -4.93 2.31 9.40
CA ARG A 103 -5.83 2.19 8.24
C ARG A 103 -5.93 3.44 7.36
N ASN A 104 -5.55 4.60 7.89
CA ASN A 104 -5.47 5.85 7.14
C ASN A 104 -4.15 6.00 6.37
N MET A 105 -3.19 5.12 6.64
CA MET A 105 -1.87 5.10 5.99
C MET A 105 -1.71 3.90 5.06
N ALA A 106 -2.14 2.72 5.51
CA ALA A 106 -2.09 1.45 4.80
C ALA A 106 -3.14 1.36 3.70
#